data_AF-A0A093EKZ9-F1
#
_entry.id   AF-A0A093EKZ9-F1
#
_cell.length_a   1.000
_cell.length_b   1.000
_cell.length_c   1.000
_cell.angle_alpha   90.00
_cell.angle_beta   90.00
_cell.angle_gamma   90.00
#
_symmetry.space_group_name_H-M   'P 1'
#
loop_
_entity.id
_entity.type
_entity.pdbx_description
1 polymer ?
#
loop_
_entity_poly.entity_id
_entity_poly.type
_entity_poly.pdbx_seq_one_letter_code
_entity_poly.pdbx_strand_id
1 'polypeptide(L)' 'DDEVVLQCVASIHKEQRKFCLAAEGLGNRLCFLEPTSEAK' A
#
# COMPACT_ATOMS: atom_id res chain seq x y z
N ASP A 1 -18.95 -12.82 -2.55
CA ASP A 1 -18.06 -11.85 -3.20
C ASP A 1 -17.15 -11.28 -2.14
N ASP A 2 -15.86 -11.60 -2.23
CA ASP A 2 -14.87 -11.21 -1.23
C ASP A 2 -14.10 -9.98 -1.72
N GLU A 3 -13.87 -9.04 -0.82
CA GLU A 3 -13.03 -7.88 -1.07
C GLU A 3 -11.59 -8.20 -0.66
N VAL A 4 -10.63 -7.91 -1.54
CA VAL A 4 -9.20 -8.18 -1.33
C VAL A 4 -8.35 -6.98 -1.70
N VAL A 5 -7.15 -6.91 -1.11
CA VAL A 5 -6.15 -5.87 -1.38
C VAL A 5 -4.83 -6.48 -1.85
N LEU A 6 -4.08 -5.73 -2.66
CA LEU A 6 -2.71 -6.08 -3.03
C LEU A 6 -1.74 -5.49 -2.01
N GLN A 7 -0.88 -6.33 -1.43
CA GLN A 7 0.12 -5.93 -0.44
C GLN A 7 1.51 -6.44 -0.81
N CYS A 8 2.53 -5.62 -0.61
CA CYS A 8 3.93 -6.02 -0.69
C CYS A 8 4.70 -5.66 0.58
N VAL A 9 5.90 -6.22 0.72
CA VAL A 9 6.85 -5.89 1.79
C VAL A 9 8.19 -5.56 1.16
N ALA A 10 8.78 -4.45 1.58
CA ALA A 10 10.12 -4.04 1.17
C ALA A 10 10.96 -3.66 2.39
N SER A 11 12.24 -4.00 2.36
CA SER A 11 13.20 -3.61 3.40
C SER A 11 13.71 -2.19 3.13
N ILE A 12 13.39 -1.24 4.00
CA ILE A 12 13.83 0.16 3.91
C ILE A 12 14.52 0.52 5.23
N HIS A 13 15.73 1.08 5.17
CA HIS A 13 16.53 1.40 6.37
C HIS A 13 16.73 0.22 7.35
N LYS A 14 16.84 -1.01 6.80
CA LYS A 14 16.93 -2.28 7.57
C LYS A 14 15.65 -2.65 8.33
N GLU A 15 14.54 -1.97 8.07
CA GLU A 15 13.23 -2.29 8.62
C GLU A 15 12.30 -2.82 7.53
N GLN A 16 11.50 -3.84 7.85
CA GLN A 16 10.50 -4.36 6.94
C GLN A 16 9.30 -3.42 6.93
N ARG A 17 8.97 -2.87 5.76
CA ARG A 17 7.82 -1.99 5.59
C ARG A 17 6.81 -2.62 4.62
N LYS A 18 5.59 -2.79 5.10
CA LYS A 18 4.39 -3.21 4.38
C LYS A 18 3.76 -2.02 3.66
N PHE A 19 3.31 -2.27 2.43
CA PHE A 19 2.58 -1.31 1.61
C PHE A 19 1.40 -1.98 0.92
N CYS A 20 0.29 -1.26 0.79
CA CYS A 20 -0.83 -1.65 -0.05
C CYS A 20 -0.87 -0.82 -1.33
N LEU A 21 -1.32 -1.42 -2.43
CA LEU A 21 -1.58 -0.68 -3.67
C LEU A 21 -2.91 0.08 -3.55
N ALA A 22 -2.89 1.38 -3.83
CA ALA A 22 -4.07 2.24 -3.78
C ALA A 22 -4.14 3.18 -5.00
N ALA A 23 -5.33 3.71 -5.27
CA ALA A 23 -5.56 4.75 -6.27
C ALA A 23 -6.80 5.58 -5.88
N GLU A 24 -6.77 6.88 -6.16
CA GLU A 24 -7.92 7.79 -5.91
C GLU A 24 -9.01 7.65 -6.98
N GLY A 25 -8.61 7.42 -8.24
CA GLY A 25 -9.52 7.21 -9.36
C GLY A 25 -9.91 8.50 -10.07
N LEU A 26 -10.78 9.32 -9.49
CA LEU A 26 -11.21 10.61 -10.04
C LEU A 26 -10.32 11.72 -9.47
N GLY A 27 -9.69 12.52 -10.33
CA GLY A 27 -8.71 13.53 -9.91
C GLY A 27 -7.27 13.02 -9.98
N ASN A 28 -7.04 11.72 -9.76
CA ASN A 28 -5.75 11.08 -9.98
C ASN A 28 -5.89 9.65 -10.51
N ARG A 29 -5.35 9.41 -11.71
CA ARG A 29 -5.40 8.11 -12.40
C ARG A 29 -4.20 7.21 -12.09
N LEU A 30 -3.15 7.74 -11.46
CA LEU A 30 -1.97 6.96 -11.08
C LEU A 30 -2.23 6.23 -9.77
N CYS A 31 -1.69 5.01 -9.66
CA CYS A 31 -1.65 4.28 -8.40
C CYS A 31 -0.48 4.76 -7.54
N PHE A 32 -0.60 4.58 -6.23
CA PHE A 32 0.44 4.87 -5.26
C PHE A 32 0.50 3.76 -4.20
N LEU A 33 1.57 3.77 -3.39
CA LEU A 33 1.79 2.80 -2.32
C LEU A 33 1.43 3.42 -0.97
N GLU A 34 0.41 2.89 -0.31
CA GLU A 34 -0.02 3.31 1.02
C GLU A 34 0.72 2.48 2.08
N PRO A 35 1.57 3.07 2.94
CA PRO A 35 2.27 2.33 3.99
C PRO A 35 1.30 1.86 5.09
N THR A 36 1.37 0.58 5.45
CA THR A 36 0.48 -0.03 6.45
C THR A 36 1.22 -0.53 7.70
N SER A 37 2.51 -0.19 7.82
CA SER A 37 3.37 -0.69 8.91
C SER A 37 3.19 0.04 10.23
N GLU A 38 2.70 1.29 10.18
CA GLU A 38 2.51 2.16 11.36
C GLU A 38 1.07 2.09 11.91
N ALA A 39 0.26 1.16 11.42
CA ALA A 39 -1.06 0.92 11.96
C ALA A 39 -0.94 0.35 13.39
N LYS A 40 -1.49 1.04 14.38
CA LYS A 40 -1.59 0.57 15.77
C LYS A 40 -2.65 -0.52 15.94
#